data_AF-A0A251RW59-F1
#
_entry.id   AF-A0A251RW59-F1
#
_cell.length_a   1.000
_cell.length_b   1.000
_cell.length_c   1.000
_cell.angle_alpha   90.00
_cell.angle_beta   90.00
_cell.angle_gamma   90.00
#
_symmetry.space_group_name_H-M   'P 1'
#
loop_
_entity.id
_entity.type
_entity.pdbx_description
1 polymer ?
#
loop_
_entity_poly.entity_id
_entity_poly.type
_entity_poly.pdbx_seq_one_letter_code
_entity_poly.pdbx_strand_id
1 'polypeptide(L)'
;MHSSPSFVKYDFDETKWVEDIRKSVDEQDDEEKKNIVCIFTVPKVLQATDPKCYIPQQVALGPFHHLLPDVHNMQRNKEAAARRTRKYMNVTFENFVKKMKEDHEAEIRACYHTFLSMYGDTLVWMMVVDTAYLLDFLQVYLDKKEGVNKKDVTKDLSHMAILRDVVKVENQIPLFLLRKMLAYIKTGELKNSDDADEMLKTMLKELYRDLTPFVGEELRDHVPIEKCVHLLDFLYHMTVPEAEFYSNINPSTAV
;
A
#
# COMPACT_ATOMS: atom_id res chain seq x y z
N MET A 1 -1.50 3.64 45.70
CA MET A 1 -0.93 2.56 44.87
C MET A 1 -0.87 3.08 43.45
N HIS A 2 0.28 3.61 43.04
CA HIS A 2 0.49 4.08 41.67
C HIS A 2 1.08 2.94 40.85
N SER A 3 0.29 2.40 39.93
CA SER A 3 0.76 1.41 38.96
C SER A 3 1.63 2.13 37.93
N SER A 4 2.93 1.81 37.92
CA SER A 4 3.86 2.22 36.88
C SER A 4 3.44 1.64 35.52
N PRO A 5 3.61 2.37 34.40
CA PRO A 5 3.40 1.79 33.09
C PRO A 5 4.49 0.75 32.84
N SER A 6 4.08 -0.48 32.56
CA SER A 6 4.95 -1.55 32.12
C SER A 6 5.60 -1.15 30.79
N PHE A 7 6.88 -0.78 30.83
CA PHE A 7 7.70 -0.67 29.63
C PHE A 7 7.78 -2.05 28.99
N VAL A 8 7.21 -2.18 27.79
CA VAL A 8 7.44 -3.35 26.93
C VAL A 8 8.94 -3.37 26.65
N LYS A 9 9.66 -4.32 27.26
CA LYS A 9 11.07 -4.57 26.95
C LYS A 9 11.13 -4.98 25.48
N TYR A 10 11.73 -4.12 24.65
CA TYR A 10 12.13 -4.49 23.31
C TYR A 10 13.29 -5.48 23.47
N ASP A 11 13.05 -6.75 23.15
CA ASP A 11 14.09 -7.77 23.12
C ASP A 11 14.86 -7.56 21.80
N PHE A 12 15.95 -6.80 21.87
CA PHE A 12 16.81 -6.54 20.72
C PHE A 12 17.78 -7.71 20.55
N ASP A 13 17.56 -8.52 19.52
CA ASP A 13 18.47 -9.60 19.15
C ASP A 13 19.69 -9.05 18.40
N GLU A 14 20.73 -8.75 19.17
CA GLU A 14 22.02 -8.23 18.68
C GLU A 14 22.66 -9.16 17.64
N THR A 15 22.53 -10.48 17.83
CA THR A 15 23.18 -11.48 16.96
C THR A 15 22.55 -11.44 15.58
N LYS A 16 21.21 -11.46 15.54
CA LYS A 16 20.45 -11.32 14.30
C LYS A 16 20.74 -9.99 13.61
N TRP A 17 20.82 -8.88 14.35
CA TRP A 17 21.14 -7.59 13.77
C TRP A 17 22.52 -7.58 13.08
N VAL A 18 23.55 -8.17 13.70
CA VAL A 18 24.89 -8.27 13.08
C VAL A 18 24.87 -9.16 11.84
N GLU A 19 24.14 -10.28 11.85
CA GLU A 19 23.97 -11.16 10.69
C GLU A 19 23.29 -10.44 9.52
N ASP A 20 22.20 -9.71 9.80
CA ASP A 20 21.46 -8.94 8.80
C ASP A 20 22.33 -7.82 8.19
N ILE A 21 23.15 -7.12 8.98
CA ILE A 21 24.06 -6.07 8.49
C ILE A 21 25.17 -6.66 7.62
N ARG A 22 25.82 -7.75 8.04
CA ARG A 22 26.86 -8.40 7.23
C ARG A 22 26.31 -8.82 5.87
N LYS A 23 25.14 -9.45 5.87
CA LYS A 23 24.46 -9.85 4.64
C LYS A 23 24.17 -8.64 3.74
N SER A 24 23.63 -7.55 4.30
CA SER A 24 23.33 -6.34 3.55
C SER A 24 24.56 -5.63 2.98
N VAL A 25 25.72 -5.71 3.64
CA VAL A 25 26.98 -5.10 3.17
C VAL A 25 27.66 -5.97 2.10
N ASP A 26 27.49 -7.29 2.18
CA ASP A 26 28.07 -8.24 1.22
C ASP A 26 27.20 -8.43 -0.06
N GLU A 27 25.93 -8.02 -0.02
CA GLU A 27 25.07 -7.93 -1.21
C GLU A 27 25.63 -6.85 -2.16
N GLN A 28 26.15 -7.26 -3.33
CA GLN A 28 26.63 -6.33 -4.35
C GLN A 28 25.46 -5.46 -4.83
N ASP A 29 25.66 -4.15 -4.88
CA ASP A 29 24.70 -3.20 -5.44
C ASP A 29 24.43 -3.56 -6.91
N ASP A 30 23.35 -4.28 -7.16
CA ASP A 30 22.69 -4.30 -8.46
C ASP A 30 22.10 -2.89 -8.67
N GLU A 31 22.96 -1.94 -9.05
CA GLU A 31 22.64 -0.54 -9.40
C GLU A 31 21.48 -0.41 -10.42
N GLU A 32 21.07 -1.49 -11.07
CA GLU A 32 19.93 -1.54 -11.98
C GLU A 32 18.57 -1.72 -11.28
N LYS A 33 18.51 -2.22 -10.03
CA LYS A 33 17.29 -2.16 -9.23
C LYS A 33 17.23 -0.79 -8.57
N LYS A 34 16.59 0.18 -9.24
CA LYS A 34 16.19 1.46 -8.62
C LYS A 34 15.39 1.17 -7.35
N ASN A 35 16.09 1.08 -6.23
CA ASN A 35 15.52 0.99 -4.89
C ASN A 35 14.92 2.34 -4.54
N ILE A 36 13.70 2.59 -5.02
CA ILE A 36 12.98 3.82 -4.72
C ILE A 36 12.40 3.67 -3.32
N VAL A 37 13.13 4.17 -2.33
CA VAL A 37 12.58 4.46 -1.01
C VAL A 37 11.40 5.41 -1.20
N CYS A 38 10.18 4.95 -0.93
CA CYS A 38 8.95 5.70 -1.21
C CYS A 38 7.95 5.71 -0.05
N ILE A 39 8.10 4.85 0.95
CA ILE A 39 7.18 4.74 2.09
C ILE A 39 7.86 5.26 3.35
N PHE A 40 7.30 6.34 3.89
CA PHE A 40 7.88 7.13 4.96
C PHE A 40 7.03 7.10 6.24
N THR A 41 7.70 7.19 7.39
CA THR A 41 7.05 7.56 8.66
C THR A 41 7.18 9.06 8.84
N VAL A 42 6.24 9.60 9.61
CA VAL A 42 6.16 11.02 9.89
C VAL A 42 7.06 11.34 11.09
N PRO A 43 7.84 12.42 11.03
CA PRO A 43 8.62 12.87 12.18
C PRO A 43 7.76 12.97 13.44
N LYS A 44 8.25 12.43 14.56
CA LYS A 44 7.51 12.34 15.83
C LYS A 44 6.93 13.68 16.29
N VAL A 45 7.59 14.79 15.98
CA VAL A 45 7.11 16.15 16.30
C VAL A 45 5.80 16.47 15.56
N LEU A 46 5.72 16.14 14.27
CA LEU A 46 4.49 16.32 13.47
C LEU A 46 3.42 15.33 13.91
N GLN A 47 3.81 14.06 14.12
CA GLN A 47 2.90 13.03 14.59
C GLN A 47 2.26 13.39 15.94
N ALA A 48 3.01 14.01 16.86
CA ALA A 48 2.50 14.43 18.17
C ALA A 48 1.44 15.55 18.10
N THR A 49 1.37 16.30 17.00
CA THR A 49 0.41 17.39 16.82
C THR A 49 -0.99 16.86 16.51
N ASP A 50 -1.08 15.89 15.59
CA ASP A 50 -2.32 15.15 15.32
C ASP A 50 -2.01 13.70 14.91
N PRO A 51 -1.88 12.77 15.89
CA PRO A 51 -1.56 11.38 15.60
C PRO A 51 -2.59 10.70 14.70
N LYS A 52 -3.85 11.14 14.76
CA LYS A 52 -4.98 10.50 14.05
C LYS A 52 -4.91 10.72 12.54
N CYS A 53 -4.17 11.73 12.08
CA CYS A 53 -3.90 11.99 10.66
C CYS A 53 -2.92 11.00 10.04
N TYR A 54 -2.08 10.36 10.83
CA TYR A 54 -0.95 9.57 10.33
C TYR A 54 -1.09 8.08 10.69
N ILE A 55 -1.56 7.78 11.90
CA ILE A 55 -1.70 6.41 12.40
C ILE A 55 -3.09 5.84 12.04
N PRO A 56 -3.19 4.65 11.42
CA PRO A 56 -4.47 4.00 11.11
C PRO A 56 -5.24 3.62 12.38
N GLN A 57 -6.57 3.64 12.30
CA GLN A 57 -7.46 3.42 13.46
C GLN A 57 -8.33 2.15 13.34
N GLN A 58 -8.61 1.71 12.11
CA GLN A 58 -9.43 0.57 11.73
C GLN A 58 -8.56 -0.51 11.09
N VAL A 59 -7.75 -0.16 10.08
CA VAL A 59 -6.92 -1.12 9.37
C VAL A 59 -5.51 -0.60 9.12
N ALA A 60 -4.52 -1.30 9.67
CA ALA A 60 -3.12 -1.11 9.30
C ALA A 60 -2.78 -1.96 8.08
N LEU A 61 -2.00 -1.44 7.16
CA LEU A 61 -1.42 -2.11 6.01
C LEU A 61 0.09 -2.00 6.10
N GLY A 62 0.79 -3.10 5.84
CA GLY A 62 2.24 -3.12 5.92
C GLY A 62 2.76 -3.04 7.36
N PRO A 63 4.07 -2.79 7.52
CA PRO A 63 4.81 -3.18 8.72
C PRO A 63 4.80 -2.12 9.82
N PHE A 64 4.52 -0.85 9.51
CA PHE A 64 4.64 0.25 10.48
C PHE A 64 3.63 0.17 11.62
N HIS A 65 2.42 -0.31 11.35
CA HIS A 65 1.32 -0.28 12.32
C HIS A 65 0.64 -1.64 12.54
N HIS A 66 1.20 -2.72 11.98
CA HIS A 66 0.59 -4.05 12.01
C HIS A 66 0.33 -4.58 13.43
N LEU A 67 1.18 -4.23 14.40
CA LEU A 67 1.13 -4.74 15.77
C LEU A 67 0.28 -3.87 16.73
N LEU A 68 -0.38 -2.82 16.24
CA LEU A 68 -1.22 -1.99 17.09
C LEU A 68 -2.46 -2.79 17.55
N PRO A 69 -2.79 -2.81 18.86
CA PRO A 69 -3.94 -3.56 19.37
C PRO A 69 -5.27 -3.18 18.70
N ASP A 70 -5.46 -1.89 18.41
CA ASP A 70 -6.72 -1.35 17.89
C ASP A 70 -7.05 -1.86 16.48
N VAL A 71 -6.02 -2.03 15.63
CA VAL A 71 -6.17 -2.50 14.23
C VAL A 71 -6.06 -4.02 14.10
N HIS A 72 -5.58 -4.72 15.13
CA HIS A 72 -5.45 -6.17 15.14
C HIS A 72 -6.79 -6.88 14.94
N ASN A 73 -7.90 -6.24 15.33
CA ASN A 73 -9.25 -6.78 15.12
C ASN A 73 -9.55 -7.04 13.62
N MET A 74 -8.94 -6.28 12.71
CA MET A 74 -9.11 -6.47 11.27
C MET A 74 -8.31 -7.63 10.69
N GLN A 75 -7.44 -8.27 11.47
CA GLN A 75 -6.63 -9.39 10.99
C GLN A 75 -7.50 -10.55 10.48
N ARG A 76 -8.60 -10.87 11.17
CA ARG A 76 -9.54 -11.90 10.73
C ARG A 76 -10.20 -11.59 9.37
N ASN A 77 -10.48 -10.31 9.11
CA ASN A 77 -11.06 -9.86 7.86
C ASN A 77 -10.04 -9.95 6.72
N LYS A 78 -8.78 -9.61 6.98
CA LYS A 78 -7.68 -9.76 6.02
C LYS A 78 -7.42 -11.22 5.67
N GLU A 79 -7.40 -12.11 6.66
CA GLU A 79 -7.30 -13.54 6.41
C GLU A 79 -8.51 -14.08 5.61
N ALA A 80 -9.71 -13.56 5.88
CA ALA A 80 -10.90 -13.93 5.12
C ALA A 80 -10.80 -13.48 3.66
N ALA A 81 -10.26 -12.28 3.41
CA ALA A 81 -9.95 -11.80 2.07
C ALA A 81 -8.91 -12.70 1.39
N ALA A 82 -7.77 -13.00 2.04
CA ALA A 82 -6.78 -13.94 1.52
C ALA A 82 -7.37 -15.32 1.17
N ARG A 83 -8.29 -15.85 2.01
CA ARG A 83 -9.03 -17.10 1.71
C ARG A 83 -9.95 -16.97 0.49
N ARG A 84 -10.56 -15.81 0.25
CA ARG A 84 -11.35 -15.54 -0.97
C ARG A 84 -10.44 -15.42 -2.18
N THR A 85 -9.38 -14.62 -2.11
CA THR A 85 -8.38 -14.45 -3.16
C THR A 85 -7.81 -15.79 -3.62
N ARG A 86 -7.48 -16.68 -2.68
CA ARG A 86 -7.02 -18.05 -2.98
C ARG A 86 -7.95 -18.82 -3.91
N LYS A 87 -9.28 -18.63 -3.82
CA LYS A 87 -10.24 -19.37 -4.66
C LYS A 87 -10.12 -19.02 -6.15
N TYR A 88 -9.53 -17.86 -6.46
CA TYR A 88 -9.29 -17.40 -7.82
C TYR A 88 -7.87 -17.75 -8.32
N MET A 89 -7.04 -18.36 -7.48
CA MET A 89 -5.69 -18.79 -7.85
C MET A 89 -5.70 -20.26 -8.26
N ASN A 90 -4.98 -20.59 -9.33
CA ASN A 90 -4.78 -21.98 -9.77
C ASN A 90 -3.75 -22.75 -8.92
N VAL A 91 -3.08 -22.08 -7.98
CA VAL A 91 -2.09 -22.67 -7.07
C VAL A 91 -2.45 -22.40 -5.62
N THR A 92 -1.72 -23.00 -4.69
CA THR A 92 -1.86 -22.68 -3.27
C THR A 92 -1.42 -21.24 -3.01
N PHE A 93 -2.09 -20.60 -2.04
CA PHE A 93 -1.71 -19.25 -1.58
C PHE A 93 -0.27 -19.23 -1.04
N GLU A 94 0.16 -20.32 -0.42
CA GLU A 94 1.53 -20.51 0.07
C GLU A 94 2.57 -20.52 -1.08
N ASN A 95 2.26 -21.16 -2.22
CA ASN A 95 3.15 -21.13 -3.38
C ASN A 95 3.29 -19.71 -3.95
N PHE A 96 2.20 -18.91 -3.93
CA PHE A 96 2.26 -17.50 -4.31
C PHE A 96 3.15 -16.70 -3.35
N VAL A 97 2.96 -16.86 -2.03
CA VAL A 97 3.80 -16.21 -1.01
C VAL A 97 5.27 -16.58 -1.17
N LYS A 98 5.57 -17.86 -1.42
CA LYS A 98 6.93 -18.34 -1.64
C LYS A 98 7.59 -17.63 -2.84
N LYS A 99 6.91 -17.56 -3.98
CA LYS A 99 7.42 -16.86 -5.17
C LYS A 99 7.62 -15.36 -4.89
N MET A 100 6.65 -14.72 -4.24
CA MET A 100 6.77 -13.31 -3.83
C MET A 100 7.99 -13.07 -2.93
N LYS A 101 8.30 -14.01 -2.03
CA LYS A 101 9.48 -13.93 -1.17
C LYS A 101 10.77 -14.08 -1.97
N GLU A 102 10.83 -15.08 -2.85
CA GLU A 102 12.01 -15.35 -3.68
C GLU A 102 12.32 -14.18 -4.62
N ASP A 103 11.30 -13.59 -5.23
CA ASP A 103 11.48 -12.59 -6.29
C ASP A 103 11.51 -11.14 -5.78
N HIS A 104 10.79 -10.84 -4.68
CA HIS A 104 10.44 -9.45 -4.31
C HIS A 104 10.66 -9.05 -2.85
N GLU A 105 11.18 -9.93 -1.97
CA GLU A 105 11.34 -9.56 -0.55
C GLU A 105 12.27 -8.37 -0.33
N ALA A 106 13.41 -8.33 -1.03
CA ALA A 106 14.34 -7.21 -1.00
C ALA A 106 13.72 -5.92 -1.58
N GLU A 107 12.96 -6.03 -2.67
CA GLU A 107 12.25 -4.90 -3.28
C GLU A 107 11.22 -4.31 -2.33
N ILE A 108 10.45 -5.16 -1.62
CA ILE A 108 9.51 -4.73 -0.58
C ILE A 108 10.24 -3.92 0.49
N ARG A 109 11.38 -4.42 1.01
CA ARG A 109 12.16 -3.71 2.03
C ARG A 109 12.66 -2.36 1.53
N ALA A 110 13.18 -2.33 0.31
CA ALA A 110 13.72 -1.13 -0.31
C ALA A 110 12.69 0.01 -0.46
N CYS A 111 11.40 -0.31 -0.52
CA CYS A 111 10.35 0.71 -0.54
C CYS A 111 10.25 1.48 0.78
N TYR A 112 10.66 0.93 1.92
CA TYR A 112 10.52 1.57 3.23
C TYR A 112 11.80 2.29 3.64
N HIS A 113 11.67 3.54 4.10
CA HIS A 113 12.83 4.35 4.50
C HIS A 113 13.51 3.90 5.81
N THR A 114 12.88 3.01 6.59
CA THR A 114 13.47 2.42 7.79
C THR A 114 13.80 0.96 7.57
N PHE A 115 14.88 0.51 8.21
CA PHE A 115 15.16 -0.90 8.36
C PHE A 115 14.02 -1.65 9.06
N LEU A 116 13.53 -2.72 8.44
CA LEU A 116 12.47 -3.57 8.97
C LEU A 116 13.09 -4.80 9.67
N SER A 117 13.16 -4.83 10.99
CA SER A 117 13.84 -5.92 11.75
C SER A 117 13.12 -7.28 11.76
N MET A 118 12.05 -7.44 10.97
CA MET A 118 11.26 -8.66 10.86
C MET A 118 11.86 -9.65 9.88
N TYR A 119 11.63 -10.95 10.11
CA TYR A 119 12.03 -12.00 9.18
C TYR A 119 11.33 -11.86 7.83
N GLY A 120 12.02 -12.22 6.74
CA GLY A 120 11.46 -12.11 5.38
C GLY A 120 10.16 -12.88 5.19
N ASP A 121 10.00 -14.06 5.80
CA ASP A 121 8.72 -14.78 5.77
C ASP A 121 7.60 -13.95 6.40
N THR A 122 7.82 -13.39 7.59
CA THR A 122 6.83 -12.57 8.28
C THR A 122 6.46 -11.34 7.45
N LEU A 123 7.46 -10.67 6.86
CA LEU A 123 7.27 -9.51 6.00
C LEU A 123 6.39 -9.85 4.80
N VAL A 124 6.76 -10.88 4.04
CA VAL A 124 6.05 -11.21 2.79
C VAL A 124 4.65 -11.74 3.06
N TRP A 125 4.46 -12.56 4.10
CA TRP A 125 3.12 -12.99 4.52
C TRP A 125 2.22 -11.81 4.87
N MET A 126 2.73 -10.86 5.65
CA MET A 126 2.03 -9.63 6.00
C MET A 126 1.63 -8.85 4.73
N MET A 127 2.59 -8.58 3.84
CA MET A 127 2.35 -7.83 2.61
C MET A 127 1.32 -8.50 1.71
N VAL A 128 1.43 -9.81 1.51
CA VAL A 128 0.53 -10.56 0.65
C VAL A 128 -0.88 -10.60 1.24
N VAL A 129 -1.04 -10.81 2.55
CA VAL A 129 -2.36 -10.79 3.20
C VAL A 129 -2.99 -9.39 3.15
N ASP A 130 -2.20 -8.35 3.40
CA ASP A 130 -2.67 -6.96 3.34
C ASP A 130 -3.02 -6.53 1.90
N THR A 131 -2.26 -6.99 0.91
CA THR A 131 -2.54 -6.80 -0.52
C THR A 131 -3.85 -7.47 -0.92
N ALA A 132 -4.04 -8.73 -0.51
CA ALA A 132 -5.27 -9.47 -0.78
C ALA A 132 -6.49 -8.79 -0.15
N TYR A 133 -6.35 -8.29 1.07
CA TYR A 133 -7.38 -7.50 1.74
C TYR A 133 -7.71 -6.21 1.00
N LEU A 134 -6.71 -5.43 0.60
CA LEU A 134 -6.93 -4.17 -0.08
C LEU A 134 -7.63 -4.37 -1.43
N LEU A 135 -7.23 -5.37 -2.21
CA LEU A 135 -7.90 -5.70 -3.48
C LEU A 135 -9.35 -6.17 -3.26
N ASP A 136 -9.59 -7.03 -2.28
CA ASP A 136 -10.94 -7.50 -1.94
C ASP A 136 -11.84 -6.34 -1.48
N PHE A 137 -11.30 -5.44 -0.64
CA PHE A 137 -11.99 -4.24 -0.21
C PHE A 137 -12.34 -3.31 -1.38
N LEU A 138 -11.38 -3.06 -2.29
CA LEU A 138 -11.61 -2.23 -3.48
C LEU A 138 -12.66 -2.85 -4.40
N GLN A 139 -12.64 -4.17 -4.60
CA GLN A 139 -13.65 -4.86 -5.40
C GLN A 139 -15.05 -4.76 -4.79
N VAL A 140 -15.20 -5.06 -3.49
CA VAL A 140 -16.49 -4.93 -2.79
C VAL A 140 -17.01 -3.49 -2.85
N TYR A 141 -16.09 -2.53 -2.77
CA TYR A 141 -16.42 -1.11 -2.87
C TYR A 141 -16.90 -0.72 -4.27
N LEU A 142 -16.29 -1.25 -5.34
CA LEU A 142 -16.77 -1.11 -6.72
C LEU A 142 -18.16 -1.72 -6.89
N ASP A 143 -18.34 -2.99 -6.49
CA ASP A 143 -19.60 -3.73 -6.68
C ASP A 143 -20.77 -3.01 -5.98
N LYS A 144 -20.55 -2.49 -4.76
CA LYS A 144 -21.57 -1.71 -4.04
C LYS A 144 -21.97 -0.43 -4.80
N LYS A 145 -21.05 0.21 -5.52
CA LYS A 145 -21.33 1.42 -6.30
C LYS A 145 -22.07 1.12 -7.61
N GLU A 146 -21.88 -0.05 -8.19
CA GLU A 146 -22.61 -0.49 -9.38
C GLU A 146 -24.02 -0.97 -9.05
N GLY A 147 -24.20 -1.63 -7.90
CA GLY A 147 -25.49 -2.21 -7.48
C GLY A 147 -26.42 -1.30 -6.66
N VAL A 148 -25.93 -0.20 -6.07
CA VAL A 148 -26.70 0.70 -5.19
C VAL A 148 -26.70 2.11 -5.75
N ASN A 149 -27.82 2.85 -5.58
CA ASN A 149 -27.84 4.30 -5.81
C ASN A 149 -26.61 4.94 -5.13
N LYS A 150 -25.73 5.59 -5.91
CA LYS A 150 -24.41 6.13 -5.49
C LYS A 150 -24.42 6.91 -4.15
N LYS A 151 -25.58 7.43 -3.73
CA LYS A 151 -25.82 8.15 -2.48
C LYS A 151 -25.83 7.31 -1.20
N ASP A 152 -25.97 5.99 -1.26
CA ASP A 152 -26.01 5.13 -0.05
C ASP A 152 -24.66 4.51 0.30
N VAL A 153 -23.74 4.33 -0.66
CA VAL A 153 -22.38 3.84 -0.38
C VAL A 153 -21.59 4.86 0.46
N THR A 154 -21.82 6.15 0.24
CA THR A 154 -21.23 7.24 1.04
C THR A 154 -21.77 7.32 2.48
N LYS A 155 -22.82 6.57 2.82
CA LYS A 155 -23.41 6.53 4.17
C LYS A 155 -22.92 5.36 5.01
N ASP A 156 -22.18 4.40 4.44
CA ASP A 156 -21.55 3.33 5.21
C ASP A 156 -20.31 3.90 5.93
N LEU A 157 -20.54 4.45 7.13
CA LEU A 157 -19.51 5.06 7.96
C LEU A 157 -18.31 4.12 8.20
N SER A 158 -18.53 2.80 8.18
CA SER A 158 -17.46 1.81 8.35
C SER A 158 -16.50 1.77 7.17
N HIS A 159 -17.04 1.81 5.94
CA HIS A 159 -16.25 1.84 4.71
C HIS A 159 -15.46 3.14 4.61
N MET A 160 -16.07 4.27 4.93
CA MET A 160 -15.39 5.57 4.92
C MET A 160 -14.26 5.65 5.94
N ALA A 161 -14.40 5.01 7.10
CA ALA A 161 -13.33 4.94 8.10
C ALA A 161 -12.13 4.11 7.58
N ILE A 162 -12.40 2.97 6.93
CA ILE A 162 -11.36 2.14 6.30
C ILE A 162 -10.66 2.90 5.17
N LEU A 163 -11.44 3.56 4.29
CA LEU A 163 -10.91 4.38 3.19
C LEU A 163 -9.93 5.45 3.66
N ARG A 164 -10.29 6.16 4.73
CA ARG A 164 -9.44 7.20 5.34
C ARG A 164 -8.14 6.63 5.89
N ASP A 165 -8.16 5.41 6.41
CA ASP A 165 -6.93 4.76 6.87
C ASP A 165 -6.03 4.32 5.71
N VAL A 166 -6.62 3.76 4.65
CA VAL A 166 -5.88 3.27 3.47
C VAL A 166 -5.05 4.37 2.81
N VAL A 167 -5.46 5.64 2.93
CA VAL A 167 -4.75 6.80 2.38
C VAL A 167 -3.91 7.57 3.40
N LYS A 168 -3.59 6.98 4.55
CA LYS A 168 -2.62 7.57 5.49
C LYS A 168 -1.20 7.33 5.02
N VAL A 169 -0.34 8.32 5.22
CA VAL A 169 1.08 8.28 4.79
C VAL A 169 1.86 7.13 5.43
N GLU A 170 1.62 6.82 6.70
CA GLU A 170 2.28 5.70 7.39
C GLU A 170 1.58 4.35 7.15
N ASN A 171 0.53 4.32 6.34
CA ASN A 171 -0.30 3.14 6.07
C ASN A 171 -0.26 2.70 4.61
N GLN A 172 0.86 2.95 3.93
CA GLN A 172 1.08 2.61 2.53
C GLN A 172 1.76 1.25 2.38
N ILE A 173 1.44 0.56 1.30
CA ILE A 173 2.17 -0.62 0.79
C ILE A 173 2.60 -0.37 -0.66
N PRO A 174 3.66 -1.04 -1.14
CA PRO A 174 4.10 -0.88 -2.52
C PRO A 174 3.01 -1.27 -3.53
N LEU A 175 2.74 -0.40 -4.50
CA LEU A 175 1.64 -0.60 -5.45
C LEU A 175 1.86 -1.81 -6.35
N PHE A 176 3.13 -2.14 -6.65
CA PHE A 176 3.47 -3.30 -7.45
C PHE A 176 2.91 -4.60 -6.86
N LEU A 177 2.73 -4.71 -5.53
CA LEU A 177 2.15 -5.89 -4.91
C LEU A 177 0.71 -6.14 -5.38
N LEU A 178 -0.10 -5.08 -5.49
CA LEU A 178 -1.47 -5.18 -6.00
C LEU A 178 -1.47 -5.61 -7.48
N ARG A 179 -0.58 -5.01 -8.28
CA ARG A 179 -0.41 -5.33 -9.70
C ARG A 179 -0.02 -6.80 -9.90
N LYS A 180 1.00 -7.25 -9.18
CA LYS A 180 1.48 -8.65 -9.23
C LYS A 180 0.42 -9.63 -8.79
N MET A 181 -0.32 -9.34 -7.72
CA MET A 181 -1.39 -10.23 -7.26
C MET A 181 -2.53 -10.35 -8.28
N LEU A 182 -2.99 -9.23 -8.86
CA LEU A 182 -4.03 -9.25 -9.88
C LEU A 182 -3.57 -9.98 -11.16
N ALA A 183 -2.36 -9.69 -11.63
CA ALA A 183 -1.78 -10.38 -12.77
C ALA A 183 -1.67 -11.88 -12.51
N TYR A 184 -1.25 -12.27 -11.31
CA TYR A 184 -1.14 -13.66 -10.90
C TYR A 184 -2.49 -14.38 -10.88
N ILE A 185 -3.53 -13.73 -10.36
CA ILE A 185 -4.90 -14.27 -10.36
C ILE A 185 -5.40 -14.51 -11.80
N LYS A 186 -5.10 -13.59 -12.72
CA LYS A 186 -5.54 -13.70 -14.12
C LYS A 186 -4.74 -14.73 -14.92
N THR A 187 -3.43 -14.80 -14.72
CA THR A 187 -2.51 -15.50 -15.63
C THR A 187 -1.82 -16.73 -15.00
N GLY A 188 -1.76 -16.81 -13.68
CA GLY A 188 -0.96 -17.79 -12.94
C GLY A 188 0.54 -17.47 -12.86
N GLU A 189 0.97 -16.30 -13.36
CA GLU A 189 2.37 -15.88 -13.44
C GLU A 189 2.60 -14.52 -12.75
N LEU A 190 3.80 -14.29 -12.19
CA LEU A 190 4.20 -13.01 -11.56
C LEU A 190 4.69 -11.96 -12.58
N LYS A 191 4.11 -11.98 -13.78
CA LYS A 191 4.46 -11.04 -14.85
C LYS A 191 3.52 -9.83 -14.80
N ASN A 192 3.95 -8.75 -15.44
CA ASN A 192 3.07 -7.60 -15.62
C ASN A 192 1.94 -7.99 -16.58
N SER A 193 0.77 -7.41 -16.40
CA SER A 193 -0.42 -7.68 -17.21
C SER A 193 -1.18 -6.38 -17.39
N ASP A 194 -1.30 -5.93 -18.63
CA ASP A 194 -2.02 -4.68 -18.97
C ASP A 194 -3.48 -4.75 -18.50
N ASP A 195 -4.12 -5.91 -18.65
CA ASP A 195 -5.48 -6.15 -18.14
C ASP A 195 -5.57 -6.05 -16.61
N ALA A 196 -4.54 -6.47 -15.87
CA ALA A 196 -4.50 -6.33 -14.42
C ALA A 196 -4.27 -4.88 -14.00
N ASP A 197 -3.40 -4.18 -14.73
CA ASP A 197 -3.07 -2.78 -14.51
C ASP A 197 -4.28 -1.87 -14.79
N GLU A 198 -5.02 -2.10 -15.87
CA GLU A 198 -6.26 -1.36 -16.17
C GLU A 198 -7.39 -1.66 -15.17
N MET A 199 -7.49 -2.90 -14.68
CA MET A 199 -8.43 -3.26 -13.61
C MET A 199 -8.09 -2.52 -12.31
N LEU A 200 -6.82 -2.52 -11.92
CA LEU A 200 -6.37 -1.80 -10.73
C LEU A 200 -6.58 -0.29 -10.87
N LYS A 201 -6.24 0.28 -12.03
CA LYS A 201 -6.47 1.69 -12.34
C LYS A 201 -7.94 2.07 -12.22
N THR A 202 -8.85 1.21 -12.68
CA THR A 202 -10.30 1.41 -12.53
C THR A 202 -10.71 1.42 -11.05
N MET A 203 -10.24 0.45 -10.25
CA MET A 203 -10.46 0.42 -8.79
C MET A 203 -9.98 1.70 -8.11
N LEU A 204 -8.78 2.17 -8.43
CA LEU A 204 -8.17 3.34 -7.80
C LEU A 204 -8.78 4.67 -8.26
N LYS A 205 -9.24 4.77 -9.51
CA LYS A 205 -9.99 5.95 -9.98
C LYS A 205 -11.32 6.10 -9.22
N GLU A 206 -12.04 5.02 -9.00
CA GLU A 206 -13.30 5.05 -8.26
C GLU A 206 -13.11 5.36 -6.78
N LEU A 207 -12.00 4.91 -6.20
CA LEU A 207 -11.54 5.33 -4.88
C LEU A 207 -11.26 6.84 -4.85
N TYR A 208 -10.44 7.35 -5.77
CA TYR A 208 -10.07 8.77 -5.86
C TYR A 208 -11.30 9.67 -5.99
N ARG A 209 -12.31 9.27 -6.77
CA ARG A 209 -13.55 10.04 -6.95
C ARG A 209 -14.27 10.38 -5.64
N ASP A 210 -14.17 9.52 -4.62
CA ASP A 210 -14.83 9.75 -3.33
C ASP A 210 -13.92 10.45 -2.31
N LEU A 211 -12.60 10.40 -2.52
CA LEU A 211 -11.62 11.03 -1.64
C LEU A 211 -11.25 12.45 -2.06
N THR A 212 -11.39 12.76 -3.34
CA THR A 212 -10.97 14.05 -3.89
C THR A 212 -11.82 15.19 -3.32
N PRO A 213 -11.20 16.28 -2.84
CA PRO A 213 -11.93 17.50 -2.50
C PRO A 213 -12.38 18.27 -3.76
N PHE A 214 -11.89 17.91 -4.94
CA PHE A 214 -12.15 18.58 -6.22
C PHE A 214 -13.39 17.99 -6.90
N VAL A 215 -14.57 18.40 -6.42
CA VAL A 215 -15.87 17.94 -6.95
C VAL A 215 -16.13 18.56 -8.33
N GLY A 216 -16.35 17.71 -9.34
CA GLY A 216 -16.82 18.14 -10.68
C GLY A 216 -15.74 18.27 -11.75
N GLU A 217 -14.47 17.96 -11.45
CA GLU A 217 -13.41 17.86 -12.45
C GLU A 217 -13.44 16.50 -13.17
N GLU A 218 -13.13 16.48 -14.46
CA GLU A 218 -12.95 15.24 -15.21
C GLU A 218 -11.76 14.47 -14.65
N LEU A 219 -11.96 13.18 -14.39
CA LEU A 219 -10.89 12.31 -13.93
C LEU A 219 -9.84 12.17 -15.04
N ARG A 220 -8.56 12.32 -14.67
CA ARG A 220 -7.48 12.04 -15.62
C ARG A 220 -7.55 10.60 -16.08
N ASP A 221 -7.53 10.41 -17.39
CA ASP A 221 -7.56 9.07 -17.96
C ASP A 221 -6.20 8.40 -18.10
N HIS A 222 -5.13 9.19 -18.16
CA HIS A 222 -3.79 8.76 -18.55
C HIS A 222 -2.79 8.76 -17.38
N VAL A 223 -3.17 8.21 -16.22
CA VAL A 223 -2.17 7.95 -15.15
C VAL A 223 -1.44 6.63 -15.45
N PRO A 224 -0.10 6.66 -15.61
CA PRO A 224 0.71 5.46 -15.81
C PRO A 224 0.86 4.71 -14.48
N ILE A 225 -0.04 3.75 -14.23
CA ILE A 225 -0.07 3.01 -12.96
C ILE A 225 1.22 2.22 -12.73
N GLU A 226 1.92 1.88 -13.80
CA GLU A 226 3.20 1.20 -13.76
C GLU A 226 4.35 2.05 -13.19
N LYS A 227 4.19 3.38 -13.20
CA LYS A 227 5.14 4.33 -12.60
C LYS A 227 4.80 4.69 -11.16
N CYS A 228 3.58 4.39 -10.72
CA CYS A 228 3.11 4.74 -9.39
C CYS A 228 3.71 3.77 -8.34
N VAL A 229 4.36 4.30 -7.31
CA VAL A 229 5.09 3.47 -6.33
C VAL A 229 4.24 2.99 -5.16
N HIS A 230 3.23 3.77 -4.75
CA HIS A 230 2.23 3.41 -3.74
C HIS A 230 0.90 4.15 -4.01
N LEU A 231 -0.13 3.89 -3.21
CA LEU A 231 -1.47 4.46 -3.46
C LEU A 231 -1.46 6.00 -3.42
N LEU A 232 -0.85 6.63 -2.41
CA LEU A 232 -0.79 8.10 -2.35
C LEU A 232 -0.10 8.74 -3.57
N ASP A 233 0.88 8.06 -4.17
CA ASP A 233 1.57 8.54 -5.37
C ASP A 233 0.64 8.49 -6.59
N PHE A 234 -0.16 7.43 -6.72
CA PHE A 234 -1.25 7.39 -7.69
C PHE A 234 -2.25 8.55 -7.50
N LEU A 235 -2.70 8.81 -6.26
CA LEU A 235 -3.62 9.92 -5.98
C LEU A 235 -2.98 11.29 -6.27
N TYR A 236 -1.68 11.43 -6.02
CA TYR A 236 -0.93 12.62 -6.41
C TYR A 236 -0.95 12.83 -7.92
N HIS A 237 -0.66 11.80 -8.72
CA HIS A 237 -0.71 11.86 -10.19
C HIS A 237 -2.13 12.11 -10.74
N MET A 238 -3.17 11.66 -10.03
CA MET A 238 -4.55 12.02 -10.35
C MET A 238 -4.83 13.51 -10.09
N THR A 239 -4.23 14.09 -9.06
CA THR A 239 -4.48 15.47 -8.61
C THR A 239 -3.64 16.50 -9.37
N VAL A 240 -2.32 16.31 -9.40
CA VAL A 240 -1.36 17.33 -9.86
C VAL A 240 -1.16 17.25 -11.36
N PRO A 241 -1.24 18.38 -12.10
CA PRO A 241 -0.93 18.40 -13.53
C PRO A 241 0.51 17.98 -13.81
N GLU A 242 0.71 17.06 -14.76
CA GLU A 242 2.06 16.84 -15.31
C GLU A 242 2.58 18.17 -15.86
N ALA A 243 3.84 18.49 -15.54
CA ALA A 243 4.46 19.78 -15.78
C ALA A 243 4.76 20.09 -17.25
N GLU A 244 3.96 19.62 -18.21
CA GLU A 244 4.04 20.04 -19.60
C GLU A 244 3.38 21.42 -19.85
N PHE A 245 2.80 22.05 -18.83
CA PHE A 245 2.17 23.37 -18.94
C PHE A 245 3.09 24.58 -18.69
N TYR A 246 4.35 24.38 -18.27
CA TYR A 246 5.29 25.49 -18.04
C TYR A 246 6.36 25.67 -19.13
N SER A 247 6.42 24.78 -20.13
CA SER A 247 7.33 24.92 -21.29
C SER A 247 6.79 25.78 -22.43
N ASN A 248 5.51 26.19 -22.38
CA ASN A 248 4.86 27.00 -23.42
C ASN A 248 4.66 28.48 -23.06
N ILE A 249 5.21 28.97 -21.94
CA ILE A 249 5.26 30.41 -21.68
C ILE A 249 6.47 30.97 -22.42
N ASN A 250 6.24 31.33 -23.68
CA ASN A 250 7.16 32.04 -24.54
C ASN A 250 7.59 33.36 -23.82
N PRO A 251 8.88 33.60 -23.51
CA PRO A 251 9.31 34.83 -22.82
C PRO A 251 9.18 36.12 -23.66
N SER A 252 8.62 36.05 -24.87
CA SER A 252 8.71 37.11 -25.87
C SER A 252 7.52 38.10 -25.90
N THR A 253 6.66 38.14 -24.88
CA THR A 253 5.51 39.08 -24.85
C THR A 253 5.36 39.89 -23.57
N ALA A 254 6.45 40.11 -22.84
CA ALA A 254 6.53 41.25 -21.92
C ALA A 254 7.12 42.45 -22.69
N VAL A 255 6.24 43.40 -23.02
CA VAL A 255 6.52 44.72 -23.60
C VAL A 255 7.44 45.52 -22.68
#